data_AF-A0A2M7VYH4-F1
#
_entry.id   AF-A0A2M7VYH4-F1
#
_cell.length_a   1.000
_cell.length_b   1.000
_cell.length_c   1.000
_cell.angle_alpha   90.00
_cell.angle_beta   90.00
_cell.angle_gamma   90.00
#
_symmetry.space_group_name_H-M   'P 1'
#
loop_
_entity.id
_entity.type
_entity.pdbx_description
1 polymer ?
#
loop_
_entity_poly.entity_id
_entity_poly.type
_entity_poly.pdbx_seq_one_letter_code
_entity_poly.pdbx_strand_id
1 'polypeptide(L)'
;MVNIAAKNGLYPIGQLIGHDAKPKDRAFTAEELVAWEKFVRVQVRQNKGLVYFWEIWNEPAMTELRFRYGTPAEYLELLQRTQKIIREENPEAKIIVTADYIDTEAKVFTTEFLRLGGADYLDYLSFHPYNAIDPQGRYSLAETIAQEKELAERYNKPLWITEIGAPDSDSDEAHQAELALTLFEAANANKIPLVWFHWSDHRVPAIDGQAG
;
A
#
# COMPACT_ATOMS: atom_id res chain seq x y z
N MET A 1 -10.30 -11.48 11.88
CA MET A 1 -8.81 -11.57 11.89
C MET A 1 -8.16 -10.44 12.70
N VAL A 2 -8.53 -9.17 12.50
CA VAL A 2 -7.94 -7.99 13.21
C VAL A 2 -7.89 -8.15 14.74
N ASN A 3 -8.98 -8.59 15.37
CA ASN A 3 -9.01 -8.85 16.83
C ASN A 3 -8.00 -9.91 17.30
N ILE A 4 -7.70 -10.91 16.47
CA ILE A 4 -6.71 -11.95 16.79
C ILE A 4 -5.31 -11.37 16.67
N ALA A 5 -5.02 -10.60 15.61
CA ALA A 5 -3.73 -9.92 15.44
C ALA A 5 -3.42 -9.01 16.63
N ALA A 6 -4.35 -8.12 17.00
CA ALA A 6 -4.17 -7.20 18.13
C ALA A 6 -3.91 -7.94 19.46
N LYS A 7 -4.63 -9.05 19.73
CA LYS A 7 -4.42 -9.88 20.92
C LYS A 7 -3.03 -10.53 20.98
N ASN A 8 -2.37 -10.71 19.84
CA ASN A 8 -1.02 -11.27 19.74
C ASN A 8 0.06 -10.17 19.62
N GLY A 9 -0.29 -8.90 19.87
CA GLY A 9 0.66 -7.79 19.79
C GLY A 9 1.07 -7.40 18.37
N LEU A 10 0.30 -7.84 17.36
CA LEU A 10 0.50 -7.45 15.97
C LEU A 10 -0.32 -6.20 15.64
N TYR A 11 0.28 -5.29 14.89
CA TYR A 11 -0.35 -4.05 14.42
C TYR A 11 -0.69 -4.16 12.94
N PRO A 12 -1.94 -4.47 12.59
CA PRO A 12 -2.33 -4.65 11.19
C PRO A 12 -2.34 -3.32 10.43
N ILE A 13 -1.93 -3.37 9.16
CA ILE A 13 -2.24 -2.35 8.15
C ILE A 13 -3.59 -2.73 7.55
N GLY A 14 -4.59 -1.86 7.68
CA GLY A 14 -5.87 -2.02 7.02
C GLY A 14 -5.78 -1.45 5.61
N GLN A 15 -5.98 -2.28 4.60
CA GLN A 15 -5.99 -1.80 3.22
C GLN A 15 -7.41 -1.45 2.77
N LEU A 16 -7.63 -0.21 2.33
CA LEU A 16 -8.90 0.26 1.81
C LEU A 16 -8.82 0.27 0.28
N ILE A 17 -9.44 -0.71 -0.36
CA ILE A 17 -9.48 -0.84 -1.84
C ILE A 17 -10.91 -0.79 -2.41
N GLY A 18 -11.93 -0.91 -1.57
CA GLY A 18 -13.34 -0.95 -1.96
C GLY A 18 -13.77 -2.36 -2.35
N HIS A 19 -14.99 -2.78 -1.96
CA HIS A 19 -15.46 -4.15 -2.22
C HIS A 19 -15.80 -4.42 -3.69
N ASP A 20 -15.49 -5.64 -4.13
CA ASP A 20 -15.97 -6.48 -5.25
C ASP A 20 -16.07 -5.92 -6.69
N ALA A 21 -15.80 -4.65 -6.93
CA ALA A 21 -15.63 -4.12 -8.29
C ALA A 21 -14.77 -2.84 -8.29
N LYS A 22 -13.46 -3.00 -8.03
CA LYS A 22 -12.48 -1.95 -8.31
C LYS A 22 -12.64 -1.47 -9.76
N PRO A 23 -12.86 -0.18 -10.03
CA PRO A 23 -12.81 0.35 -11.37
C PRO A 23 -11.40 0.15 -11.93
N LYS A 24 -11.33 -0.39 -13.16
CA LYS A 24 -10.06 -0.57 -13.86
C LYS A 24 -9.75 0.71 -14.61
N ASP A 25 -8.61 1.32 -14.28
CA ASP A 25 -8.04 2.48 -14.99
C ASP A 25 -8.95 3.72 -15.04
N ARG A 26 -9.91 3.86 -14.11
CA ARG A 26 -10.79 5.05 -14.01
C ARG A 26 -11.14 5.37 -12.56
N ALA A 27 -11.36 6.66 -12.29
CA ALA A 27 -11.81 7.10 -10.98
C ALA A 27 -13.26 6.68 -10.71
N PHE A 28 -13.65 6.72 -9.45
CA PHE A 28 -15.04 6.53 -9.05
C PHE A 28 -15.94 7.64 -9.63
N THR A 29 -17.17 7.29 -10.01
CA THR A 29 -18.23 8.28 -10.25
C THR A 29 -18.61 8.97 -8.94
N ALA A 30 -19.44 10.02 -9.02
CA ALA A 30 -19.94 10.70 -7.84
C ALA A 30 -20.69 9.76 -6.88
N GLU A 31 -21.50 8.84 -7.41
CA GLU A 31 -22.23 7.85 -6.64
C GLU A 31 -21.29 6.82 -6.00
N GLU A 32 -20.27 6.37 -6.73
CA GLU A 32 -19.25 5.45 -6.22
C GLU A 32 -18.37 6.11 -5.14
N LEU A 33 -18.04 7.40 -5.27
CA LEU A 33 -17.36 8.17 -4.21
C LEU A 33 -18.19 8.24 -2.93
N VAL A 34 -19.51 8.43 -3.03
CA VAL A 34 -20.40 8.41 -1.85
C VAL A 34 -20.43 7.03 -1.20
N ALA A 35 -20.46 5.96 -2.00
CA ALA A 35 -20.38 4.59 -1.50
C ALA A 35 -19.04 4.31 -0.82
N TRP A 36 -17.95 4.78 -1.40
CA TRP A 36 -16.60 4.73 -0.84
C TRP A 36 -16.52 5.43 0.51
N GLU A 37 -17.00 6.68 0.62
CA GLU A 37 -17.00 7.43 1.87
C GLU A 37 -17.76 6.69 2.98
N LYS A 38 -18.92 6.10 2.65
CA LYS A 38 -19.70 5.27 3.59
C LYS A 38 -18.92 4.02 4.01
N PHE A 39 -18.27 3.34 3.07
CA PHE A 39 -17.44 2.17 3.33
C PHE A 39 -16.28 2.50 4.27
N VAL A 40 -15.48 3.53 3.95
CA VAL A 40 -14.36 3.99 4.79
C VAL A 40 -14.85 4.31 6.19
N ARG A 41 -15.96 5.05 6.31
CA ARG A 41 -16.52 5.42 7.62
C ARG A 41 -16.85 4.19 8.47
N VAL A 42 -17.48 3.18 7.87
CA VAL A 42 -17.82 1.93 8.56
C VAL A 42 -16.55 1.19 8.98
N GLN A 43 -15.58 1.00 8.06
CA GLN A 43 -14.35 0.26 8.34
C GLN A 43 -13.52 0.91 9.44
N VAL A 44 -13.30 2.21 9.37
CA VAL A 44 -12.48 2.95 10.34
C VAL A 44 -13.16 2.97 11.71
N ARG A 45 -14.47 3.18 11.76
CA ARG A 45 -15.23 3.18 13.03
C ARG A 45 -15.23 1.82 13.70
N GLN A 46 -15.51 0.75 12.95
CA GLN A 46 -15.62 -0.60 13.50
C GLN A 46 -14.27 -1.14 13.98
N ASN A 47 -13.17 -0.72 13.34
CA ASN A 47 -11.81 -1.15 13.68
C ASN A 47 -11.05 -0.11 14.51
N LYS A 48 -11.75 0.87 15.10
CA LYS A 48 -11.15 1.88 15.97
C LYS A 48 -10.51 1.20 17.20
N GLY A 49 -9.27 1.56 17.49
CA GLY A 49 -8.48 0.96 18.57
C GLY A 49 -7.83 -0.39 18.19
N LEU A 50 -8.05 -0.88 16.96
CA LEU A 50 -7.47 -2.12 16.45
C LEU A 50 -6.57 -1.88 15.24
N VAL A 51 -7.01 -1.04 14.31
CA VAL A 51 -6.25 -0.64 13.13
C VAL A 51 -5.85 0.82 13.24
N TYR A 52 -4.53 1.05 13.27
CA TYR A 52 -3.94 2.38 13.37
C TYR A 52 -3.29 2.83 12.07
N PHE A 53 -3.07 1.94 11.11
CA PHE A 53 -2.50 2.27 9.81
C PHE A 53 -3.49 1.87 8.73
N TRP A 54 -3.88 2.83 7.90
CA TRP A 54 -4.77 2.62 6.76
C TRP A 54 -4.03 2.94 5.48
N GLU A 55 -3.85 1.94 4.63
CA GLU A 55 -3.30 2.11 3.29
C GLU A 55 -4.45 2.38 2.31
N ILE A 56 -4.36 3.51 1.59
CA ILE A 56 -5.46 4.00 0.77
C ILE A 56 -5.20 3.62 -0.68
N TRP A 57 -5.98 2.65 -1.16
CA TRP A 57 -5.72 1.94 -2.41
C TRP A 57 -4.46 1.06 -2.34
N ASN A 58 -4.27 0.15 -3.31
CA ASN A 58 -3.06 -0.70 -3.38
C ASN A 58 -1.93 0.04 -4.10
N GLU A 59 -2.08 0.20 -5.42
CA GLU A 59 -1.07 0.81 -6.31
C GLU A 59 -1.78 1.75 -7.29
N PRO A 60 -2.02 3.01 -6.88
CA PRO A 60 -2.88 3.94 -7.63
C PRO A 60 -2.28 4.38 -8.96
N ALA A 61 -0.97 4.17 -9.15
CA ALA A 61 -0.23 4.51 -10.35
C ALA A 61 -0.06 3.33 -11.33
N MET A 62 -0.26 2.08 -10.89
CA MET A 62 0.13 0.90 -11.66
C MET A 62 -0.85 0.60 -12.81
N THR A 63 -0.34 0.64 -14.03
CA THR A 63 -1.09 0.38 -15.27
C THR A 63 -1.10 -1.09 -15.66
N GLU A 64 0.00 -1.82 -15.44
CA GLU A 64 0.17 -3.19 -15.95
C GLU A 64 -0.89 -4.16 -15.41
N LEU A 65 -1.14 -4.13 -14.09
CA LEU A 65 -2.18 -4.94 -13.45
C LEU A 65 -3.55 -4.22 -13.41
N ARG A 66 -3.70 -3.13 -14.14
CA ARG A 66 -4.93 -2.31 -14.22
C ARG A 66 -5.40 -1.83 -12.86
N PHE A 67 -4.43 -1.46 -12.04
CA PHE A 67 -4.67 -0.98 -10.70
C PHE A 67 -4.82 0.53 -10.59
N ARG A 68 -4.49 1.25 -11.66
CA ARG A 68 -4.57 2.69 -11.75
C ARG A 68 -5.95 3.18 -11.34
N TYR A 69 -6.00 4.04 -10.32
CA TYR A 69 -7.26 4.61 -9.86
C TYR A 69 -7.81 5.64 -10.86
N GLY A 70 -6.96 6.33 -11.63
CA GLY A 70 -7.36 7.39 -12.55
C GLY A 70 -6.21 8.33 -12.81
N THR A 71 -6.50 9.61 -12.94
CA THR A 71 -5.50 10.69 -12.97
C THR A 71 -4.96 10.98 -11.55
N PRO A 72 -3.77 11.60 -11.44
CA PRO A 72 -3.24 12.05 -10.16
C PRO A 72 -4.19 12.97 -9.37
N ALA A 73 -4.93 13.85 -10.07
CA ALA A 73 -5.88 14.76 -9.45
C ALA A 73 -7.13 14.04 -8.91
N GLU A 74 -7.64 13.04 -9.64
CA GLU A 74 -8.77 12.22 -9.16
C GLU A 74 -8.38 11.35 -7.96
N TYR A 75 -7.17 10.80 -7.96
CA TYR A 75 -6.68 10.08 -6.78
C TYR A 75 -6.47 11.01 -5.58
N LEU A 76 -6.00 12.25 -5.81
CA LEU A 76 -5.94 13.27 -4.76
C LEU A 76 -7.33 13.55 -4.17
N GLU A 77 -8.38 13.67 -4.99
CA GLU A 77 -9.74 13.86 -4.50
C GLU A 77 -10.19 12.69 -3.61
N LEU A 78 -9.94 11.45 -4.04
CA LEU A 78 -10.22 10.25 -3.24
C LEU A 78 -9.50 10.33 -1.88
N LEU A 79 -8.21 10.65 -1.88
CA LEU A 79 -7.39 10.72 -0.68
C LEU A 79 -7.86 11.82 0.27
N GLN A 80 -8.22 13.00 -0.24
CA GLN A 80 -8.74 14.12 0.56
C GLN A 80 -10.03 13.74 1.29
N ARG A 81 -10.98 13.14 0.58
CA ARG A 81 -12.25 12.66 1.16
C ARG A 81 -12.01 11.57 2.21
N THR A 82 -11.12 10.63 1.90
CA THR A 82 -10.77 9.52 2.78
C THR A 82 -10.09 10.00 4.06
N GLN A 83 -9.11 10.91 3.95
CA GLN A 83 -8.39 11.47 5.07
C GLN A 83 -9.34 12.18 6.04
N LYS A 84 -10.25 13.00 5.52
CA LYS A 84 -11.26 13.69 6.33
C LYS A 84 -12.06 12.69 7.18
N ILE A 85 -12.55 11.61 6.57
CA ILE A 85 -13.35 10.60 7.27
C ILE A 85 -12.52 9.85 8.30
N ILE A 86 -11.28 9.47 7.97
CA ILE A 86 -10.37 8.81 8.90
C ILE A 86 -10.14 9.69 10.13
N ARG A 87 -9.88 10.99 9.94
CA ARG A 87 -9.66 11.94 11.04
C ARG A 87 -10.91 12.14 11.91
N GLU A 88 -12.10 12.12 11.32
CA GLU A 88 -13.38 12.19 12.05
C GLU A 88 -13.62 10.94 12.92
N GLU A 89 -13.39 9.74 12.37
CA GLU A 89 -13.72 8.48 13.05
C GLU A 89 -12.61 8.03 14.01
N ASN A 90 -11.34 8.14 13.58
CA ASN A 90 -10.15 7.78 14.36
C ASN A 90 -8.98 8.78 14.13
N PRO A 91 -8.88 9.86 14.94
CA PRO A 91 -7.82 10.86 14.78
C PRO A 91 -6.41 10.32 15.06
N GLU A 92 -6.28 9.20 15.76
CA GLU A 92 -4.98 8.54 16.03
C GLU A 92 -4.49 7.69 14.86
N ALA A 93 -5.37 7.35 13.91
CA ALA A 93 -5.00 6.55 12.77
C ALA A 93 -4.01 7.29 11.85
N LYS A 94 -3.27 6.54 11.05
CA LYS A 94 -2.25 7.00 10.13
C LYS A 94 -2.57 6.53 8.72
N ILE A 95 -2.23 7.36 7.75
CA ILE A 95 -2.54 7.15 6.35
C ILE A 95 -1.25 6.79 5.62
N ILE A 96 -1.28 5.64 4.94
CA ILE A 96 -0.22 5.15 4.07
C ILE A 96 -0.71 5.27 2.62
N VAL A 97 0.17 5.68 1.72
CA VAL A 97 -0.10 5.77 0.29
C VAL A 97 1.11 5.23 -0.47
N THR A 98 0.86 4.26 -1.34
CA THR A 98 1.85 3.77 -2.30
C THR A 98 1.97 4.78 -3.44
N ALA A 99 3.03 5.56 -3.39
CA ALA A 99 3.35 6.61 -4.35
C ALA A 99 4.84 6.59 -4.61
N ASP A 100 5.23 5.75 -5.55
CA ASP A 100 6.61 5.34 -5.82
C ASP A 100 7.03 5.64 -7.27
N TYR A 101 8.29 5.34 -7.57
CA TYR A 101 8.99 5.53 -8.84
C TYR A 101 9.44 4.18 -9.45
N ILE A 102 8.72 3.09 -9.15
CA ILE A 102 9.06 1.71 -9.59
C ILE A 102 9.12 1.51 -11.10
N ASP A 103 8.46 2.38 -11.88
CA ASP A 103 8.53 2.45 -13.33
C ASP A 103 8.30 3.87 -13.85
N THR A 104 8.35 4.05 -15.18
CA THR A 104 8.23 5.37 -15.81
C THR A 104 6.84 5.98 -15.65
N GLU A 105 5.78 5.17 -15.76
CA GLU A 105 4.38 5.61 -15.63
C GLU A 105 4.05 5.96 -14.17
N ALA A 106 4.50 5.12 -13.23
CA ALA A 106 4.41 5.37 -11.81
C ALA A 106 5.11 6.69 -11.44
N LYS A 107 6.32 6.91 -11.97
CA LYS A 107 7.06 8.15 -11.75
C LYS A 107 6.33 9.39 -12.25
N VAL A 108 5.72 9.34 -13.44
CA VAL A 108 4.94 10.46 -13.98
C VAL A 108 3.72 10.74 -13.10
N PHE A 109 2.98 9.69 -12.72
CA PHE A 109 1.81 9.81 -11.85
C PHE A 109 2.17 10.40 -10.48
N THR A 110 3.14 9.79 -9.79
CA THR A 110 3.59 10.17 -8.45
C THR A 110 4.14 11.59 -8.43
N THR A 111 4.93 11.97 -9.43
CA THR A 111 5.46 13.34 -9.53
C THR A 111 4.33 14.37 -9.59
N GLU A 112 3.31 14.13 -10.42
CA GLU A 112 2.18 15.04 -10.55
C GLU A 112 1.29 15.04 -9.30
N PHE A 113 0.99 13.86 -8.74
CA PHE A 113 0.22 13.72 -7.50
C PHE A 113 0.85 14.52 -6.36
N LEU A 114 2.17 14.40 -6.18
CA LEU A 114 2.89 15.12 -5.15
C LEU A 114 3.01 16.63 -5.46
N ARG A 115 3.13 17.01 -6.74
CA ARG A 115 3.09 18.43 -7.16
C ARG A 115 1.74 19.08 -6.85
N LEU A 116 0.65 18.33 -6.92
CA LEU A 116 -0.70 18.78 -6.56
C LEU A 116 -0.94 18.88 -5.04
N GLY A 117 0.05 18.53 -4.21
CA GLY A 117 -0.06 18.59 -2.74
C GLY A 117 -0.47 17.27 -2.09
N GLY A 118 -0.35 16.14 -2.78
CA GLY A 118 -0.71 14.82 -2.24
C GLY A 118 -0.05 14.46 -0.90
N ALA A 119 1.17 14.95 -0.68
CA ALA A 119 1.91 14.75 0.57
C ALA A 119 1.19 15.33 1.81
N ASP A 120 0.31 16.32 1.67
CA ASP A 120 -0.40 16.93 2.81
C ASP A 120 -1.51 16.02 3.38
N TYR A 121 -1.87 14.96 2.64
CA TYR A 121 -2.99 14.09 2.99
C TYR A 121 -2.59 12.68 3.44
N LEU A 122 -1.29 12.42 3.57
CA LEU A 122 -0.73 11.14 4.01
C LEU A 122 0.26 11.33 5.17
N ASP A 123 0.41 10.28 5.99
CA ASP A 123 1.42 10.22 7.06
C ASP A 123 2.69 9.51 6.59
N TYR A 124 2.55 8.48 5.73
CA TYR A 124 3.63 7.61 5.27
C TYR A 124 3.57 7.40 3.76
N LEU A 125 4.74 7.39 3.11
CA LEU A 125 4.88 6.89 1.75
C LEU A 125 5.22 5.40 1.81
N SER A 126 4.69 4.64 0.87
CA SER A 126 5.08 3.25 0.63
C SER A 126 5.46 3.00 -0.83
N PHE A 127 6.17 1.90 -1.07
CA PHE A 127 6.56 1.41 -2.39
C PHE A 127 6.67 -0.11 -2.40
N HIS A 128 6.49 -0.73 -3.57
CA HIS A 128 6.53 -2.19 -3.75
C HIS A 128 7.64 -2.58 -4.75
N PRO A 129 8.86 -2.93 -4.29
CA PRO A 129 10.02 -3.08 -5.17
C PRO A 129 10.11 -4.44 -5.89
N TYR A 130 9.00 -4.99 -6.38
CA TYR A 130 8.99 -6.29 -7.09
C TYR A 130 9.92 -6.29 -8.32
N ASN A 131 9.99 -5.19 -9.07
CA ASN A 131 10.87 -5.05 -10.23
C ASN A 131 12.37 -5.14 -9.90
N ALA A 132 12.74 -4.94 -8.63
CA ALA A 132 14.13 -4.96 -8.16
C ALA A 132 14.57 -6.35 -7.65
N ILE A 133 13.63 -7.30 -7.56
CA ILE A 133 13.89 -8.70 -7.21
C ILE A 133 13.57 -9.66 -8.35
N ASP A 134 12.99 -9.18 -9.45
CA ASP A 134 12.81 -9.95 -10.67
C ASP A 134 14.19 -10.41 -11.19
N PRO A 135 14.43 -11.74 -11.35
CA PRO A 135 15.66 -12.26 -11.92
C PRO A 135 15.95 -11.78 -13.36
N GLN A 136 14.91 -11.38 -14.09
CA GLN A 136 14.99 -10.76 -15.42
C GLN A 136 15.01 -9.23 -15.36
N GLY A 137 14.88 -8.69 -14.14
CA GLY A 137 14.76 -7.28 -13.83
C GLY A 137 15.98 -6.47 -14.24
N ARG A 138 15.75 -5.19 -14.48
CA ARG A 138 16.76 -4.22 -14.93
C ARG A 138 17.24 -3.29 -13.81
N TYR A 139 16.73 -3.46 -12.58
CA TYR A 139 16.88 -2.49 -11.49
C TYR A 139 17.55 -3.13 -10.29
N SER A 140 18.47 -2.38 -9.66
CA SER A 140 19.11 -2.80 -8.42
C SER A 140 18.24 -2.45 -7.22
N LEU A 141 18.02 -3.39 -6.30
CA LEU A 141 17.33 -3.15 -5.03
C LEU A 141 17.91 -1.95 -4.27
N ALA A 142 19.24 -1.81 -4.25
CA ALA A 142 19.90 -0.69 -3.58
C ALA A 142 19.59 0.66 -4.25
N GLU A 143 19.54 0.69 -5.58
CA GLU A 143 19.21 1.91 -6.34
C GLU A 143 17.74 2.29 -6.19
N THR A 144 16.83 1.29 -6.22
CA THR A 144 15.40 1.50 -5.95
C THR A 144 15.19 2.06 -4.55
N ILE A 145 15.77 1.44 -3.51
CA ILE A 145 15.66 1.97 -2.14
C ILE A 145 16.22 3.38 -2.03
N ALA A 146 17.37 3.67 -2.65
CA ALA A 146 17.97 5.00 -2.61
C ALA A 146 17.06 6.06 -3.29
N GLN A 147 16.46 5.72 -4.42
CA GLN A 147 15.54 6.60 -5.15
C GLN A 147 14.28 6.91 -4.33
N GLU A 148 13.66 5.90 -3.73
CA GLU A 148 12.45 6.10 -2.92
C GLU A 148 12.73 6.86 -1.62
N LYS A 149 13.92 6.67 -1.03
CA LYS A 149 14.36 7.47 0.12
C LYS A 149 14.53 8.94 -0.24
N GLU A 150 15.14 9.25 -1.39
CA GLU A 150 15.27 10.64 -1.84
C GLU A 150 13.89 11.29 -2.03
N LEU A 151 12.93 10.55 -2.59
CA LEU A 151 11.55 11.00 -2.71
C LEU A 151 10.93 11.28 -1.34
N ALA A 152 11.04 10.33 -0.41
CA ALA A 152 10.48 10.45 0.92
C ALA A 152 11.08 11.61 1.73
N GLU A 153 12.40 11.79 1.64
CA GLU A 153 13.13 12.91 2.25
C GLU A 153 12.67 14.25 1.67
N ARG A 154 12.48 14.34 0.34
CA ARG A 154 12.00 15.56 -0.34
C ARG A 154 10.66 16.05 0.19
N TYR A 155 9.77 15.14 0.57
CA TYR A 155 8.45 15.46 1.11
C TYR A 155 8.35 15.31 2.64
N ASN A 156 9.47 15.04 3.31
CA ASN A 156 9.56 14.82 4.76
C ASN A 156 8.55 13.77 5.27
N LYS A 157 8.53 12.62 4.60
CA LYS A 157 7.66 11.49 4.95
C LYS A 157 8.50 10.27 5.32
N PRO A 158 8.12 9.49 6.34
CA PRO A 158 8.72 8.19 6.54
C PRO A 158 8.31 7.24 5.40
N LEU A 159 9.19 6.31 5.07
CA LEU A 159 9.08 5.39 3.92
C LEU A 159 8.98 3.95 4.39
N TRP A 160 7.99 3.20 3.90
CA TRP A 160 7.75 1.79 4.23
C TRP A 160 7.75 0.92 2.95
N ILE A 161 8.16 -0.34 3.08
CA ILE A 161 7.86 -1.38 2.08
C ILE A 161 6.63 -2.14 2.59
N THR A 162 5.46 -1.81 2.05
CA THR A 162 4.18 -2.42 2.49
C THR A 162 3.86 -3.72 1.76
N GLU A 163 4.60 -4.05 0.70
CA GLU A 163 4.48 -5.31 -0.02
C GLU A 163 5.78 -5.68 -0.72
N ILE A 164 6.29 -6.90 -0.48
CA ILE A 164 7.35 -7.54 -1.28
C ILE A 164 7.40 -9.04 -0.98
N GLY A 165 7.73 -9.86 -1.97
CA GLY A 165 7.96 -11.29 -1.79
C GLY A 165 8.16 -12.03 -3.10
N ALA A 166 8.16 -13.35 -3.06
CA ALA A 166 8.18 -14.21 -4.24
C ALA A 166 7.30 -15.45 -4.02
N PRO A 167 6.46 -15.85 -5.00
CA PRO A 167 5.66 -17.06 -4.89
C PRO A 167 6.54 -18.32 -5.06
N ASP A 168 6.17 -19.42 -4.42
CA ASP A 168 6.82 -20.74 -4.56
C ASP A 168 6.71 -21.29 -6.01
N SER A 169 5.80 -20.77 -6.83
CA SER A 169 5.75 -21.12 -8.26
C SER A 169 6.99 -20.70 -9.04
N ASP A 170 7.70 -19.68 -8.54
CA ASP A 170 8.78 -19.00 -9.25
C ASP A 170 10.14 -19.21 -8.57
N SER A 171 10.18 -19.89 -7.41
CA SER A 171 11.37 -20.11 -6.58
C SER A 171 11.20 -21.36 -5.71
N ASP A 172 12.28 -22.11 -5.44
CA ASP A 172 12.23 -23.13 -4.40
C ASP A 172 12.28 -22.49 -2.99
N GLU A 173 11.87 -23.25 -1.96
CA GLU A 173 11.85 -22.76 -0.56
C GLU A 173 13.19 -22.15 -0.10
N ALA A 174 14.32 -22.71 -0.58
CA ALA A 174 15.64 -22.22 -0.23
C ALA A 174 15.90 -20.84 -0.83
N HIS A 175 15.57 -20.65 -2.11
CA HIS A 175 15.69 -19.36 -2.77
C HIS A 175 14.74 -18.32 -2.17
N GLN A 176 13.50 -18.69 -1.85
CA GLN A 176 12.55 -17.78 -1.18
C GLN A 176 13.10 -17.31 0.18
N ALA A 177 13.72 -18.22 0.95
CA ALA A 177 14.34 -17.88 2.24
C ALA A 177 15.57 -16.97 2.09
N GLU A 178 16.43 -17.22 1.10
CA GLU A 178 17.58 -16.36 0.78
C GLU A 178 17.15 -14.95 0.35
N LEU A 179 16.11 -14.87 -0.47
CA LEU A 179 15.53 -13.60 -0.91
C LEU A 179 14.92 -12.83 0.27
N ALA A 180 14.14 -13.50 1.13
CA ALA A 180 13.60 -12.91 2.34
C ALA A 180 14.72 -12.34 3.23
N LEU A 181 15.77 -13.12 3.50
CA LEU A 181 16.91 -12.66 4.30
C LEU A 181 17.55 -11.41 3.69
N THR A 182 17.84 -11.43 2.38
CA THR A 182 18.43 -10.30 1.65
C THR A 182 17.57 -9.04 1.77
N LEU A 183 16.25 -9.18 1.60
CA LEU A 183 15.31 -8.07 1.68
C LEU A 183 15.20 -7.50 3.10
N PHE A 184 15.12 -8.34 4.13
CA PHE A 184 15.08 -7.90 5.51
C PHE A 184 16.39 -7.24 5.95
N GLU A 185 17.54 -7.72 5.49
CA GLU A 185 18.85 -7.09 5.74
C GLU A 185 18.93 -5.71 5.08
N ALA A 186 18.53 -5.59 3.81
CA ALA A 186 18.52 -4.33 3.08
C ALA A 186 17.56 -3.30 3.72
N ALA A 187 16.37 -3.73 4.11
CA ALA A 187 15.38 -2.90 4.79
C ALA A 187 15.88 -2.44 6.16
N ASN A 188 16.47 -3.34 6.96
CA ASN A 188 17.06 -3.02 8.26
C ASN A 188 18.24 -2.03 8.14
N ALA A 189 19.14 -2.24 7.18
CA ALA A 189 20.26 -1.34 6.92
C ALA A 189 19.78 0.09 6.56
N ASN A 190 18.62 0.20 5.93
CA ASN A 190 18.00 1.47 5.57
C ASN A 190 16.99 2.00 6.60
N LYS A 191 16.69 1.24 7.66
CA LYS A 191 15.68 1.54 8.68
C LYS A 191 14.27 1.71 8.11
N ILE A 192 13.93 0.87 7.13
CA ILE A 192 12.62 0.85 6.46
C ILE A 192 11.83 -0.35 7.00
N PRO A 193 10.63 -0.16 7.57
CA PRO A 193 9.73 -1.27 7.86
C PRO A 193 9.35 -2.02 6.59
N LEU A 194 9.32 -3.36 6.66
CA LEU A 194 9.04 -4.24 5.53
C LEU A 194 7.93 -5.24 5.89
N VAL A 195 7.00 -5.43 4.96
CA VAL A 195 5.94 -6.45 5.03
C VAL A 195 6.18 -7.50 3.93
N TRP A 196 6.35 -8.75 4.34
CA TRP A 196 6.47 -9.88 3.43
C TRP A 196 5.10 -10.30 2.90
N PHE A 197 4.96 -10.35 1.58
CA PHE A 197 3.78 -10.82 0.88
C PHE A 197 4.04 -12.22 0.28
N HIS A 198 3.39 -13.28 0.73
CA HIS A 198 2.38 -13.33 1.79
C HIS A 198 2.61 -14.46 2.80
N TRP A 199 2.00 -14.30 3.97
CA TRP A 199 2.18 -15.17 5.15
C TRP A 199 1.89 -16.67 4.92
N SER A 200 1.00 -17.01 3.99
CA SER A 200 0.53 -18.39 3.80
C SER A 200 0.08 -18.63 2.37
N ASP A 201 0.50 -19.75 1.78
CA ASP A 201 0.09 -20.20 0.44
C ASP A 201 -1.40 -20.52 0.33
N HIS A 202 -2.02 -20.83 1.48
CA HIS A 202 -3.45 -21.02 1.57
C HIS A 202 -4.12 -19.76 2.10
N ARG A 203 -5.19 -19.32 1.42
CA ARG A 203 -6.09 -18.32 1.99
C ARG A 203 -6.65 -18.86 3.30
N VAL A 204 -6.63 -18.03 4.34
CA VAL A 204 -7.34 -18.34 5.58
C VAL A 204 -8.83 -18.42 5.24
N PRO A 205 -9.51 -19.55 5.53
CA PRO A 205 -10.93 -19.68 5.27
C PRO A 205 -11.70 -18.55 5.98
N ALA A 206 -12.59 -17.88 5.25
CA ALA A 206 -13.49 -16.92 5.87
C ALA A 206 -14.33 -17.62 6.95
N ILE A 207 -14.48 -16.97 8.10
CA ILE A 207 -15.20 -17.54 9.27
C ILE A 207 -16.71 -17.75 8.95
N ASP A 208 -17.19 -17.21 7.83
CA ASP A 208 -18.57 -17.22 7.35
C ASP A 208 -18.73 -17.68 5.87
N GLY A 209 -17.67 -18.23 5.25
CA GLY A 209 -17.78 -18.80 3.90
C GLY A 209 -17.96 -17.79 2.76
N GLN A 210 -17.81 -16.49 3.02
CA GLN A 210 -17.69 -15.49 1.95
C GLN A 210 -16.23 -15.06 1.86
N ALA A 211 -15.60 -15.35 0.72
CA ALA A 211 -14.18 -15.12 0.49
C ALA A 211 -13.77 -13.68 0.87
N GLY A 212 -12.74 -13.58 1.72
CA GLY A 212 -11.95 -12.37 1.90
C GLY A 212 -10.83 -12.26 0.86
#